data_AF-A0A7Y2PWT6-F1
#
_entry.id   AF-A0A7Y2PWT6-F1
#
_cell.length_a   1.000
_cell.length_b   1.000
_cell.length_c   1.000
_cell.angle_alpha   90.00
_cell.angle_beta   90.00
_cell.angle_gamma   90.00
#
_symmetry.space_group_name_H-M   'P 1'
#
loop_
_entity.id
_entity.type
_entity.pdbx_description
1 polymer ?
#
loop_
_entity_poly.entity_id
_entity_poly.type
_entity_poly.pdbx_seq_one_letter_code
_entity_poly.pdbx_strand_id
1 'polypeptide(L)'
;MINADPVYHLLQATSDEQLKTFSKIIKNKKGKGIRQGMPIASLLASFYLQDFEAVLAKKKINYIRYADDLIVFANKKDEIEENFNLIKEELLKIQLSVPDIGTGKSEIYTSSQTVIFLGLELKKVGSEFKLFIPQKAFTELNKKVIDLQGYKKNIKAGLNFYKTCQKMDQICNGYLVCYEFTSNLDDFKKYVEERKTFVYKRLLAPLGIDYTKLSSEKKRYFFNE
;
A
#
# COMPACT_ATOMS: atom_id res chain seq x y z
N MET A 1 -18.76 -10.84 -0.85
CA MET A 1 -19.27 -9.59 -1.47
C MET A 1 -19.66 -8.64 -0.36
N ILE A 2 -18.83 -7.64 -0.09
CA ILE A 2 -19.23 -6.55 0.81
C ILE A 2 -20.02 -5.59 -0.08
N ASN A 3 -21.35 -5.67 -0.01
CA ASN A 3 -22.23 -4.65 -0.58
C ASN A 3 -22.07 -3.39 0.27
N ALA A 4 -21.12 -2.54 -0.11
CA ALA A 4 -21.06 -1.16 0.33
C ALA A 4 -21.73 -0.29 -0.73
N ASP A 5 -23.02 -0.52 -0.98
CA ASP A 5 -23.84 0.56 -1.53
C ASP A 5 -24.00 1.59 -0.40
N PRO A 6 -23.52 2.83 -0.56
CA PRO A 6 -23.88 3.87 0.36
C PRO A 6 -25.38 4.09 0.19
N VAL A 7 -26.15 3.77 1.23
CA VAL A 7 -27.56 4.14 1.34
C VAL A 7 -27.68 5.65 1.06
N TYR A 8 -28.19 6.01 -0.13
CA TYR A 8 -28.29 7.38 -0.63
C TYR A 8 -29.12 8.31 0.27
N HIS A 9 -29.86 7.78 1.24
CA HIS A 9 -30.70 8.53 2.17
C HIS A 9 -29.94 9.37 3.23
N LEU A 10 -28.62 9.25 3.33
CA LEU A 10 -27.80 10.07 4.26
C LEU A 10 -27.31 11.39 3.65
N LEU A 11 -27.46 11.58 2.34
CA LEU A 11 -27.27 12.88 1.71
C LEU A 11 -28.57 13.66 1.89
N GLN A 12 -28.74 14.33 3.03
CA GLN A 12 -29.70 15.41 3.10
C GLN A 12 -29.44 16.34 1.92
N ALA A 13 -30.47 16.61 1.13
CA ALA A 13 -30.36 17.54 0.02
C ALA A 13 -29.88 18.88 0.57
N THR A 14 -28.60 19.18 0.36
CA THR A 14 -28.01 20.47 0.68
C THR A 14 -28.82 21.52 -0.08
N SER A 15 -29.42 22.49 0.61
CA SER A 15 -30.22 23.51 -0.08
C SER A 15 -29.34 24.24 -1.09
N ASP A 16 -29.94 24.72 -2.20
CA ASP A 16 -29.21 25.48 -3.24
C ASP A 16 -28.43 26.68 -2.64
N GLU A 17 -28.92 27.21 -1.53
CA GLU A 17 -28.30 28.28 -0.77
C GLU A 17 -27.04 27.85 0.00
N GLN A 18 -27.07 26.66 0.61
CA GLN A 18 -25.89 26.06 1.25
C GLN A 18 -24.83 25.67 0.21
N LEU A 19 -25.23 25.15 -0.95
CA LEU A 19 -24.33 24.89 -2.08
C LEU A 19 -23.67 26.17 -2.61
N LYS A 20 -24.43 27.26 -2.75
CA LYS A 20 -23.90 28.58 -3.13
C LYS A 20 -22.89 29.11 -2.11
N THR A 21 -23.21 29.01 -0.82
CA THR A 21 -22.34 29.46 0.27
C THR A 21 -21.04 28.66 0.31
N PHE A 22 -21.14 27.33 0.25
CA PHE A 22 -19.98 26.43 0.19
C PHE A 22 -19.11 26.71 -1.04
N SER A 23 -19.73 26.87 -2.22
CA SER A 23 -19.03 27.23 -3.46
C SER A 23 -18.29 28.57 -3.35
N LYS A 24 -18.87 29.57 -2.66
CA LYS A 24 -18.22 30.87 -2.43
C LYS A 24 -17.01 30.75 -1.50
N ILE A 25 -17.09 29.91 -0.47
CA ILE A 25 -15.98 29.63 0.46
C ILE A 25 -14.83 28.91 -0.26
N ILE A 26 -15.14 27.91 -1.07
CA ILE A 26 -14.16 27.18 -1.88
C ILE A 26 -13.49 28.12 -2.89
N LYS A 27 -14.26 28.94 -3.62
CA LYS A 27 -13.72 29.91 -4.60
C LYS A 27 -12.81 30.98 -3.99
N ASN A 28 -13.06 31.38 -2.74
CA ASN A 28 -12.22 32.37 -2.03
C ASN A 28 -10.91 31.79 -1.49
N LYS A 29 -10.75 30.46 -1.45
CA LYS A 29 -9.47 29.83 -1.10
C LYS A 29 -8.56 29.89 -2.33
N LYS A 30 -7.56 30.76 -2.29
CA LYS A 30 -6.49 30.80 -3.31
C LYS A 30 -5.61 29.55 -3.18
N GLY A 31 -5.48 28.79 -4.26
CA GLY A 31 -4.64 27.59 -4.37
C GLY A 31 -5.39 26.42 -4.99
N LYS A 32 -4.73 25.62 -5.82
CA LYS A 32 -5.28 24.35 -6.35
C LYS A 32 -4.95 23.22 -5.37
N GLY A 33 -5.94 22.40 -5.02
CA GLY A 33 -5.75 21.16 -4.26
C GLY A 33 -6.44 21.09 -2.90
N ILE A 34 -6.49 19.88 -2.35
CA ILE A 34 -7.04 19.58 -1.02
C ILE A 34 -5.88 19.49 -0.02
N ARG A 35 -6.07 20.00 1.20
CA ARG A 35 -5.02 19.93 2.24
C ARG A 35 -4.78 18.47 2.64
N GLN A 36 -3.52 18.04 2.58
CA GLN A 36 -3.10 16.71 3.05
C GLN A 36 -3.41 16.54 4.54
N GLY A 37 -3.89 15.36 4.92
CA GLY A 37 -4.32 15.05 6.28
C GLY A 37 -5.75 15.51 6.62
N MET A 38 -6.51 16.08 5.67
CA MET A 38 -7.95 16.26 5.85
C MET A 38 -8.66 14.90 5.80
N PRO A 39 -9.49 14.54 6.81
CA PRO A 39 -10.18 13.25 6.82
C PRO A 39 -11.07 12.99 5.60
N ILE A 40 -11.64 14.05 4.99
CA ILE A 40 -12.53 13.95 3.83
C ILE A 40 -11.79 13.98 2.47
N ALA A 41 -10.47 14.15 2.46
CA ALA A 41 -9.72 14.33 1.22
C ALA A 41 -9.88 13.14 0.25
N SER A 42 -9.82 11.91 0.77
CA SER A 42 -9.96 10.68 -0.02
C SER A 42 -11.34 10.56 -0.67
N LEU A 43 -12.39 10.98 0.05
CA LEU A 43 -13.76 10.97 -0.46
C LEU A 43 -13.92 12.00 -1.58
N LEU A 44 -13.45 13.22 -1.35
CA LEU A 44 -13.50 14.29 -2.36
C LEU A 44 -12.71 13.92 -3.63
N ALA A 45 -11.54 13.30 -3.49
CA ALA A 45 -10.76 12.83 -4.64
C ALA A 45 -11.51 11.75 -5.44
N SER A 46 -12.24 10.87 -4.76
CA SER A 46 -13.06 9.84 -5.42
C SER A 46 -14.23 10.47 -6.19
N PHE A 47 -14.97 11.41 -5.58
CA PHE A 47 -16.03 12.13 -6.27
C PHE A 47 -15.52 12.95 -7.45
N TYR A 48 -14.36 13.58 -7.31
CA TYR A 48 -13.76 14.38 -8.36
C TYR A 48 -13.44 13.57 -9.63
N LEU A 49 -13.13 12.27 -9.48
CA LEU A 49 -12.79 11.37 -10.58
C LEU A 49 -13.98 10.50 -11.04
N GLN A 50 -15.16 10.64 -10.44
CA GLN A 50 -16.32 9.79 -10.72
C GLN A 50 -16.77 9.87 -12.18
N ASP A 51 -16.89 11.09 -12.73
CA ASP A 51 -17.32 11.27 -14.13
C ASP A 51 -16.26 10.76 -15.12
N PHE A 52 -14.98 10.91 -14.77
CA PHE A 52 -13.87 10.33 -15.53
C PHE A 52 -13.98 8.79 -15.57
N GLU A 53 -14.23 8.15 -14.43
CA GLU A 53 -14.40 6.71 -14.33
C GLU A 53 -15.64 6.21 -15.10
N ALA A 54 -16.71 7.00 -15.13
CA ALA A 54 -17.91 6.70 -15.92
C ALA A 54 -17.62 6.66 -17.43
N VAL A 55 -16.73 7.54 -17.93
CA VAL A 55 -16.28 7.50 -19.34
C VAL A 55 -15.49 6.23 -19.62
N LEU A 56 -14.54 5.85 -18.75
CA LEU A 56 -13.76 4.62 -18.90
C LEU A 56 -14.65 3.38 -18.91
N ALA A 57 -15.63 3.32 -18.01
CA ALA A 57 -16.62 2.25 -17.93
C ALA A 57 -17.46 2.17 -19.22
N LYS A 58 -17.95 3.30 -19.73
CA LYS A 58 -18.70 3.36 -21.00
C LYS A 58 -17.88 2.87 -22.19
N LYS A 59 -16.58 3.14 -22.19
CA LYS A 59 -15.61 2.67 -23.20
C LYS A 59 -15.16 1.23 -22.98
N LYS A 60 -15.63 0.56 -21.92
CA LYS A 60 -15.28 -0.82 -21.54
C LYS A 60 -13.77 -1.02 -21.35
N ILE A 61 -13.10 0.02 -20.83
CA ILE A 61 -11.67 -0.06 -20.51
C ILE A 61 -11.51 -0.86 -19.22
N ASN A 62 -10.65 -1.87 -19.24
CA ASN A 62 -10.31 -2.63 -18.04
C ASN A 62 -9.24 -1.88 -17.26
N TYR A 63 -9.55 -1.40 -16.06
CA TYR A 63 -8.62 -0.65 -15.22
C TYR A 63 -8.82 -0.96 -13.74
N ILE A 64 -7.81 -0.65 -12.95
CA ILE A 64 -7.88 -0.57 -11.49
C ILE A 64 -7.30 0.79 -11.08
N ARG A 65 -8.03 1.52 -10.24
CA ARG A 65 -7.59 2.80 -9.67
C ARG A 65 -7.53 2.72 -8.15
N TYR A 66 -6.48 3.27 -7.57
CA TYR A 66 -6.37 3.50 -6.13
C TYR A 66 -5.84 4.91 -5.90
N ALA A 67 -6.70 5.80 -5.39
CA ALA A 67 -6.40 7.23 -5.30
C ALA A 67 -5.94 7.80 -6.66
N ASP A 68 -4.68 8.24 -6.76
CA ASP A 68 -4.03 8.76 -7.97
C ASP A 68 -3.31 7.69 -8.80
N ASP A 69 -3.07 6.49 -8.25
CA ASP A 69 -2.47 5.38 -8.98
C ASP A 69 -3.51 4.68 -9.87
N LEU A 70 -3.19 4.50 -11.15
CA LEU A 70 -4.05 3.89 -12.16
C LEU A 70 -3.27 2.83 -12.96
N ILE A 71 -3.85 1.66 -13.14
CA ILE A 71 -3.34 0.62 -14.03
C ILE A 71 -4.44 0.21 -15.03
N VAL A 72 -4.06 0.06 -16.29
CA VAL A 72 -4.96 -0.25 -17.41
C VAL A 72 -4.50 -1.54 -18.07
N PHE A 73 -5.44 -2.40 -18.46
CA PHE A 73 -5.19 -3.69 -19.05
C PHE A 73 -5.80 -3.77 -20.45
N ALA A 74 -5.01 -4.25 -21.42
CA ALA A 74 -5.47 -4.56 -22.77
C ALA A 74 -4.64 -5.70 -23.37
N ASN A 75 -5.11 -6.27 -24.47
CA ASN A 75 -4.43 -7.40 -25.12
C ASN A 75 -3.37 -6.96 -26.12
N LYS A 76 -3.51 -5.75 -26.66
CA LYS A 76 -2.60 -5.18 -27.66
C LYS A 76 -2.01 -3.86 -27.18
N LYS A 77 -0.79 -3.57 -27.64
CA LYS A 77 -0.10 -2.31 -27.32
C LYS A 77 -0.86 -1.11 -27.88
N ASP A 78 -1.36 -1.21 -29.10
CA ASP A 78 -2.10 -0.11 -29.75
C ASP A 78 -3.36 0.27 -28.95
N GLU A 79 -4.07 -0.72 -28.40
CA GLU A 79 -5.21 -0.49 -27.50
C GLU A 79 -4.80 0.25 -26.21
N ILE A 80 -3.62 -0.04 -25.66
CA ILE A 80 -3.08 0.69 -24.50
C ILE A 80 -2.77 2.14 -24.86
N GLU A 81 -2.17 2.39 -26.02
CA GLU A 81 -1.83 3.74 -26.48
C GLU A 81 -3.10 4.57 -26.76
N GLU A 82 -4.11 3.98 -27.41
CA GLU A 82 -5.42 4.60 -27.60
C GLU A 82 -6.11 4.93 -26.27
N ASN A 83 -6.13 3.97 -25.34
CA ASN A 83 -6.70 4.17 -24.00
C ASN A 83 -5.94 5.24 -23.21
N PHE A 84 -4.61 5.29 -23.33
CA PHE A 84 -3.78 6.30 -22.69
C PHE A 84 -4.11 7.71 -23.20
N ASN A 85 -4.25 7.88 -24.51
CA ASN A 85 -4.63 9.16 -25.11
C ASN A 85 -6.02 9.62 -24.63
N LEU A 86 -7.01 8.72 -24.62
CA LEU A 86 -8.32 9.02 -24.06
C LEU A 86 -8.24 9.43 -22.59
N ILE A 87 -7.51 8.67 -21.76
CA ILE A 87 -7.35 8.98 -20.33
C ILE A 87 -6.74 10.37 -20.16
N LYS A 88 -5.71 10.70 -20.93
CA LYS A 88 -5.06 12.02 -20.89
C LYS A 88 -6.05 13.13 -21.27
N GLU A 89 -6.85 12.94 -22.31
CA GLU A 89 -7.88 13.89 -22.73
C GLU A 89 -8.97 14.09 -21.67
N GLU A 90 -9.50 13.01 -21.09
CA GLU A 90 -10.55 13.10 -20.06
C GLU A 90 -10.03 13.73 -18.76
N LEU A 91 -8.80 13.43 -18.34
CA LEU A 91 -8.18 14.08 -17.18
C LEU A 91 -7.95 15.58 -17.43
N LEU A 92 -7.58 15.98 -18.65
CA LEU A 92 -7.40 17.39 -19.00
C LEU A 92 -8.70 18.20 -18.89
N LYS A 93 -9.86 17.60 -19.19
CA LYS A 93 -11.18 18.26 -19.03
C LYS A 93 -11.46 18.67 -17.58
N ILE A 94 -10.95 17.90 -16.62
CA ILE A 94 -11.02 18.19 -15.19
C ILE A 94 -9.72 18.84 -14.67
N GLN A 95 -8.90 19.43 -15.53
CA GLN A 95 -7.66 20.15 -15.14
C GLN A 95 -6.61 19.29 -14.41
N LEU A 96 -6.63 17.97 -14.63
CA LEU A 96 -5.57 17.05 -14.22
C LEU A 96 -4.72 16.66 -15.43
N SER A 97 -3.49 16.21 -15.17
CA SER A 97 -2.59 15.74 -16.21
C SER A 97 -1.77 14.55 -15.74
N VAL A 98 -1.40 13.70 -16.68
CA VAL A 98 -0.46 12.59 -16.49
C VAL A 98 0.75 12.78 -17.40
N PRO A 99 1.96 12.40 -16.97
CA PRO A 99 3.15 12.43 -17.82
C PRO A 99 2.98 11.52 -19.04
N ASP A 100 3.64 11.87 -20.14
CA ASP A 100 3.70 11.02 -21.32
C ASP A 100 4.40 9.69 -21.02
N ILE A 101 4.03 8.65 -21.76
CA ILE A 101 4.62 7.31 -21.63
C ILE A 101 6.15 7.41 -21.78
N GLY A 102 6.88 6.89 -20.80
CA GLY A 102 8.35 6.87 -20.80
C GLY A 102 9.03 8.17 -20.34
N THR A 103 8.28 9.23 -20.03
CA THR A 103 8.83 10.52 -19.57
C THR A 103 8.71 10.75 -18.06
N GLY A 104 8.16 9.76 -17.34
CA GLY A 104 7.89 9.86 -15.91
C GLY A 104 7.38 8.54 -15.35
N LYS A 105 6.34 8.59 -14.52
CA LYS A 105 5.74 7.40 -13.89
C LYS A 105 4.83 6.56 -14.80
N SER A 106 4.51 7.09 -15.99
CA SER A 106 3.65 6.41 -16.96
C SER A 106 4.50 5.46 -17.81
N GLU A 107 4.28 4.16 -17.68
CA GLU A 107 5.03 3.13 -18.42
C GLU A 107 4.08 2.06 -18.97
N ILE A 108 4.47 1.43 -20.10
CA ILE A 108 3.78 0.27 -20.67
C ILE A 108 4.59 -0.97 -20.34
N TYR A 109 3.92 -1.96 -19.75
CA TYR A 109 4.51 -3.25 -19.43
C TYR A 109 3.89 -4.34 -20.29
N THR A 110 4.74 -5.25 -20.76
CA THR A 110 4.31 -6.50 -21.39
C THR A 110 4.02 -7.56 -20.34
N SER A 111 3.25 -8.60 -20.70
CA SER A 111 2.89 -9.67 -19.77
C SER A 111 4.08 -10.47 -19.20
N SER A 112 5.26 -10.37 -19.80
CA SER A 112 6.52 -10.96 -19.32
C SER A 112 7.25 -10.10 -18.30
N GLN A 113 6.90 -8.82 -18.18
CA GLN A 113 7.54 -7.90 -17.24
C GLN A 113 6.80 -7.92 -15.89
N THR A 114 7.54 -7.62 -14.83
CA THR A 114 6.96 -7.41 -13.49
C THR A 114 6.49 -5.96 -13.39
N VAL A 115 5.24 -5.77 -12.98
CA VAL A 115 4.68 -4.44 -12.72
C VAL A 115 4.69 -4.19 -11.22
N ILE A 116 5.12 -3.01 -10.78
CA ILE A 116 5.00 -2.60 -9.38
C ILE A 116 3.77 -1.72 -9.24
N PHE A 117 2.79 -2.15 -8.45
CA PHE A 117 1.56 -1.41 -8.18
C PHE A 117 1.22 -1.49 -6.69
N LEU A 118 0.97 -0.35 -6.04
CA LEU A 118 0.68 -0.27 -4.59
C LEU A 118 1.70 -0.98 -3.68
N GLY A 119 2.98 -0.96 -4.08
CA GLY A 119 4.05 -1.61 -3.32
C GLY A 119 4.05 -3.15 -3.40
N LEU A 120 3.36 -3.71 -4.38
CA LEU A 120 3.33 -5.14 -4.71
C LEU A 120 3.87 -5.37 -6.11
N GLU A 121 4.42 -6.55 -6.34
CA GLU A 121 4.84 -7.01 -7.66
C GLU A 121 3.73 -7.85 -8.30
N LEU A 122 3.20 -7.41 -9.43
CA LEU A 122 2.29 -8.18 -10.27
C LEU A 122 3.11 -8.93 -11.33
N LYS A 123 3.07 -10.27 -11.28
CA LYS A 123 3.83 -11.15 -12.18
C LYS A 123 2.92 -12.18 -12.82
N LYS A 124 3.19 -12.52 -14.08
CA LYS A 124 2.56 -13.65 -14.75
C LYS A 124 3.26 -14.95 -14.35
N VAL A 125 2.50 -15.91 -13.85
CA VAL A 125 2.96 -17.26 -13.49
C VAL A 125 2.09 -18.26 -14.25
N GLY A 126 2.67 -18.88 -15.29
CA GLY A 126 1.91 -19.69 -16.23
C GLY A 126 0.88 -18.85 -16.99
N SER A 127 -0.39 -19.18 -16.84
CA SER A 127 -1.51 -18.47 -17.48
C SER A 127 -2.09 -17.33 -16.64
N GLU A 128 -1.72 -17.21 -15.37
CA GLU A 128 -2.38 -16.30 -14.42
C GLU A 128 -1.44 -15.18 -13.93
N PHE A 129 -2.03 -14.05 -13.54
CA PHE A 129 -1.30 -13.00 -12.82
C PHE A 129 -1.44 -13.20 -11.32
N LYS A 130 -0.30 -13.07 -10.62
CA LYS A 130 -0.21 -13.26 -9.17
C LYS A 130 0.55 -12.10 -8.53
N LEU A 131 0.20 -11.80 -7.28
CA LEU A 131 0.83 -10.74 -6.49
C LEU A 131 1.96 -11.31 -5.64
N PHE A 132 3.07 -10.59 -5.60
CA PHE A 132 4.29 -10.95 -4.87
C PHE A 132 4.75 -9.81 -3.98
N ILE A 133 5.34 -10.17 -2.84
CA ILE A 133 6.03 -9.26 -1.95
C ILE A 133 7.36 -8.86 -2.61
N PRO A 134 7.63 -7.57 -2.83
CA PRO A 134 8.87 -7.12 -3.45
C PRO A 134 10.08 -7.30 -2.52
N GLN A 135 11.26 -7.48 -3.10
CA GLN A 135 12.53 -7.60 -2.34
C GLN A 135 12.80 -6.37 -1.45
N LYS A 136 12.29 -5.20 -1.86
CA LYS A 136 12.33 -3.97 -1.06
C LYS A 136 11.65 -4.16 0.30
N ALA A 137 10.51 -4.85 0.36
CA ALA A 137 9.80 -5.10 1.62
C ALA A 137 10.59 -6.01 2.57
N PHE A 138 11.25 -7.06 2.04
CA PHE A 138 12.19 -7.89 2.81
C PHE A 138 13.32 -7.04 3.42
N THR A 139 13.91 -6.16 2.61
CA THR A 139 15.01 -5.29 3.04
C THR A 139 14.57 -4.29 4.11
N GLU A 140 13.40 -3.66 3.94
CA GLU A 140 12.85 -2.71 4.91
C GLU A 140 12.46 -3.38 6.24
N LEU A 141 11.85 -4.57 6.19
CA LEU A 141 11.58 -5.35 7.41
C LEU A 141 12.88 -5.69 8.12
N ASN A 142 13.88 -6.20 7.39
CA ASN A 142 15.17 -6.59 7.95
C ASN A 142 15.86 -5.41 8.63
N LYS A 143 15.85 -4.23 8.00
CA LYS A 143 16.40 -3.01 8.60
C LYS A 143 15.72 -2.68 9.93
N LYS A 144 14.38 -2.72 9.98
CA LYS A 144 13.60 -2.44 11.20
C LYS A 144 13.83 -3.47 12.31
N VAL A 145 13.94 -4.75 11.95
CA VAL A 145 14.13 -5.86 12.89
C VAL A 145 15.56 -5.89 13.43
N ILE A 146 16.58 -5.82 12.56
CA ILE A 146 18.00 -5.79 12.96
C ILE A 146 18.30 -4.58 13.84
N ASP A 147 17.66 -3.44 13.60
CA ASP A 147 17.81 -2.25 14.44
C ASP A 147 17.51 -2.51 15.94
N LEU A 148 16.67 -3.51 16.25
CA LEU A 148 16.32 -3.90 17.61
C LEU A 148 17.39 -4.76 18.29
N GLN A 149 18.46 -5.17 17.62
CA GLN A 149 19.56 -5.89 18.26
C GLN A 149 20.41 -4.99 19.19
N GLY A 150 20.30 -3.67 19.06
CA GLY A 150 21.16 -2.71 19.73
C GLY A 150 20.68 -2.29 21.12
N TYR A 151 21.20 -2.91 22.19
CA TYR A 151 20.83 -2.61 23.58
C TYR A 151 20.88 -1.12 23.94
N LYS A 152 21.99 -0.44 23.63
CA LYS A 152 22.17 0.98 23.99
C LYS A 152 21.10 1.86 23.31
N LYS A 153 20.76 1.56 22.07
CA LYS A 153 19.71 2.28 21.30
C LYS A 153 18.33 1.99 21.89
N ASN A 154 18.04 0.74 22.20
CA ASN A 154 16.76 0.32 22.78
C ASN A 154 16.53 0.94 24.16
N ILE A 155 17.54 0.92 25.04
CA ILE A 155 17.45 1.51 26.38
C ILE A 155 17.22 3.03 26.28
N LYS A 156 17.94 3.73 25.39
CA LYS A 156 17.71 5.16 25.13
C LYS A 156 16.29 5.46 24.62
N ALA A 157 15.69 4.52 23.90
CA ALA A 157 14.31 4.60 23.42
C ALA A 157 13.27 4.09 24.43
N GLY A 158 13.65 3.79 25.68
CA GLY A 158 12.74 3.30 26.72
C GLY A 158 12.27 1.85 26.54
N LEU A 159 12.99 1.06 25.73
CA LEU A 159 12.69 -0.34 25.44
C LEU A 159 13.57 -1.24 26.32
N ASN A 160 12.92 -1.97 27.25
CA ASN A 160 13.55 -3.12 27.91
C ASN A 160 13.48 -4.36 27.00
N PHE A 161 14.02 -5.49 27.46
CA PHE A 161 14.04 -6.73 26.67
C PHE A 161 12.64 -7.15 26.20
N TYR A 162 11.68 -7.21 27.13
CA TYR A 162 10.30 -7.59 26.82
C TYR A 162 9.64 -6.64 25.80
N LYS A 163 9.73 -5.32 26.02
CA LYS A 163 9.22 -4.31 25.08
C LYS A 163 9.90 -4.37 23.72
N THR A 164 11.19 -4.76 23.68
CA THR A 164 11.92 -4.97 22.43
C THR A 164 11.35 -6.17 21.67
N CYS A 165 11.08 -7.28 22.37
CA CYS A 165 10.44 -8.46 21.76
C CYS A 165 9.04 -8.12 21.24
N GLN A 166 8.19 -7.50 22.07
CA GLN A 166 6.85 -7.06 21.65
C GLN A 166 6.88 -6.15 20.42
N LYS A 167 7.80 -5.17 20.40
CA LYS A 167 7.96 -4.27 19.25
C LYS A 167 8.40 -5.02 18.00
N MET A 168 9.28 -6.02 18.14
CA MET A 168 9.68 -6.88 17.02
C MET A 168 8.48 -7.65 16.48
N ASP A 169 7.68 -8.27 17.35
CA ASP A 169 6.49 -9.02 16.94
C ASP A 169 5.46 -8.10 16.26
N GLN A 170 5.25 -6.88 16.77
CA GLN A 170 4.39 -5.89 16.13
C GLN A 170 4.85 -5.54 14.71
N ILE A 171 6.15 -5.36 14.51
CA ILE A 171 6.72 -5.09 13.18
C ILE A 171 6.50 -6.30 12.27
N CYS A 172 6.88 -7.50 12.72
CA CYS A 172 6.77 -8.73 11.94
C CYS A 172 5.31 -9.03 11.55
N ASN A 173 4.41 -9.06 12.54
CA ASN A 173 3.00 -9.34 12.32
C ASN A 173 2.33 -8.29 11.42
N GLY A 174 2.70 -7.01 11.57
CA GLY A 174 2.19 -5.95 10.70
C GLY A 174 2.51 -6.19 9.22
N TYR A 175 3.73 -6.66 8.91
CA TYR A 175 4.09 -7.02 7.54
C TYR A 175 3.38 -8.31 7.08
N LEU A 176 3.30 -9.34 7.94
CA LEU A 176 2.65 -10.61 7.58
C LEU A 176 1.17 -10.43 7.23
N VAL A 177 0.43 -9.65 8.03
CA VAL A 177 -0.98 -9.35 7.77
C VAL A 177 -1.12 -8.49 6.51
N CYS A 178 -0.27 -7.47 6.33
CA CYS A 178 -0.32 -6.62 5.14
C CYS A 178 -0.11 -7.38 3.83
N TYR A 179 0.61 -8.51 3.86
CA TYR A 179 0.96 -9.29 2.67
C TYR A 179 0.29 -10.67 2.62
N GLU A 180 -0.75 -10.92 3.42
CA GLU A 180 -1.36 -12.24 3.58
C GLU A 180 -1.92 -12.86 2.27
N PHE A 181 -2.25 -12.02 1.29
CA PHE A 181 -2.84 -12.42 0.01
C PHE A 181 -1.79 -12.66 -1.11
N THR A 182 -0.50 -12.60 -0.78
CA THR A 182 0.59 -12.73 -1.78
C THR A 182 1.04 -14.17 -1.98
N SER A 183 1.55 -14.48 -3.18
CA SER A 183 1.93 -15.85 -3.58
C SER A 183 3.25 -16.34 -2.97
N ASN A 184 4.14 -15.44 -2.54
CA ASN A 184 5.39 -15.78 -1.86
C ASN A 184 5.34 -15.50 -0.35
N LEU A 185 4.15 -15.53 0.25
CA LEU A 185 3.97 -15.30 1.68
C LEU A 185 4.77 -16.29 2.52
N ASP A 186 4.83 -17.57 2.14
CA ASP A 186 5.51 -18.60 2.94
C ASP A 186 7.03 -18.40 2.96
N ASP A 187 7.62 -17.99 1.83
CA ASP A 187 9.03 -17.59 1.78
C ASP A 187 9.30 -16.38 2.68
N PHE A 188 8.38 -15.42 2.68
CA PHE A 188 8.48 -14.23 3.52
C PHE A 188 8.30 -14.55 5.01
N LYS A 189 7.38 -15.43 5.39
CA LYS A 189 7.24 -15.94 6.77
C LYS A 189 8.51 -16.60 7.25
N LYS A 190 9.09 -17.49 6.43
CA LYS A 190 10.38 -18.13 6.75
C LYS A 190 11.48 -17.09 6.95
N TYR A 191 11.57 -16.10 6.07
CA TYR A 191 12.53 -15.01 6.21
C TYR A 191 12.33 -14.22 7.51
N VAL A 192 11.09 -13.88 7.85
CA VAL A 192 10.72 -13.18 9.09
C VAL A 192 11.21 -13.96 10.31
N GLU A 193 10.91 -15.27 10.39
CA GLU A 193 11.33 -16.12 11.51
C GLU A 193 12.85 -16.25 11.62
N GLU A 194 13.56 -16.34 10.50
CA GLU A 194 15.02 -16.32 10.48
C GLU A 194 15.57 -15.00 11.03
N ARG A 195 14.96 -13.85 10.68
CA ARG A 195 15.38 -12.54 11.19
C ARG A 195 15.08 -12.39 12.68
N LYS A 196 13.91 -12.82 13.15
CA LYS A 196 13.56 -12.84 14.59
C LYS A 196 14.57 -13.66 15.37
N THR A 197 14.82 -14.90 14.94
CA THR A 197 15.80 -15.80 15.55
C THR A 197 17.19 -15.17 15.61
N PHE A 198 17.63 -14.49 14.55
CA PHE A 198 18.90 -13.79 14.52
C PHE A 198 18.98 -12.70 15.61
N VAL A 199 17.95 -11.87 15.73
CA VAL A 199 17.91 -10.80 16.73
C VAL A 199 17.83 -11.37 18.15
N TYR A 200 17.01 -12.39 18.41
CA TYR A 200 16.96 -13.03 19.73
C TYR A 200 18.31 -13.62 20.15
N LYS A 201 19.03 -14.30 19.24
CA LYS A 201 20.40 -14.77 19.51
C LYS A 201 21.31 -13.64 19.94
N ARG A 202 21.26 -12.49 19.25
CA ARG A 202 22.07 -11.31 19.59
C ARG A 202 21.65 -10.68 20.91
N LEU A 203 20.35 -10.63 21.19
CA LEU A 203 19.78 -10.07 22.43
C LEU A 203 19.98 -10.96 23.67
N LEU A 204 20.29 -12.23 23.49
CA LEU A 204 20.53 -13.18 24.58
C LEU A 204 22.02 -13.51 24.78
N ALA A 205 22.86 -13.32 23.76
CA ALA A 205 24.28 -13.68 23.82
C ALA A 205 25.05 -13.06 25.02
N PRO A 206 24.87 -11.78 25.38
CA PRO A 206 25.50 -11.19 26.57
C PRO A 206 25.07 -11.80 27.90
N LEU A 207 23.93 -12.50 27.93
CA LEU A 207 23.44 -13.22 29.11
C LEU A 207 23.96 -14.68 29.14
N GLY A 208 24.76 -15.10 28.16
CA GLY A 208 25.19 -16.49 28.02
C GLY A 208 24.08 -17.46 27.63
N ILE A 209 22.92 -16.95 27.19
CA ILE A 209 21.75 -17.77 26.85
C ILE A 209 21.78 -18.08 25.35
N ASP A 210 21.79 -19.36 25.01
CA ASP A 210 21.67 -19.84 23.63
C ASP A 210 20.19 -20.03 23.26
N TYR A 211 19.68 -19.14 22.41
CA TYR A 211 18.30 -19.20 21.90
C TYR A 211 17.93 -20.54 21.26
N THR A 212 18.88 -21.19 20.58
CA THR A 212 18.62 -22.45 19.85
C THR A 212 18.37 -23.63 20.78
N LYS A 213 18.91 -23.55 22.01
CA LYS A 213 18.78 -24.58 23.04
C LYS A 213 17.59 -24.35 23.98
N LEU A 214 16.86 -23.25 23.82
CA LEU A 214 15.65 -23.00 24.61
C LEU A 214 14.54 -23.96 24.19
N SER A 215 13.88 -24.58 25.18
CA SER A 215 12.67 -25.37 24.94
C SER A 215 11.53 -24.49 24.42
N SER A 216 10.58 -25.09 23.71
CA SER A 216 9.40 -24.39 23.19
C SER A 216 8.62 -23.68 24.30
N GLU A 217 8.52 -24.28 25.48
CA GLU A 217 7.85 -23.68 26.63
C GLU A 217 8.55 -22.40 27.13
N LYS A 218 9.89 -22.41 27.21
CA LYS A 218 10.67 -21.22 27.57
C LYS A 218 10.57 -20.15 26.50
N LYS A 219 10.53 -20.53 25.21
CA LYS A 219 10.34 -19.58 24.13
C LYS A 219 8.97 -18.90 24.22
N ARG A 220 7.91 -19.67 24.44
CA ARG A 220 6.57 -19.13 24.67
C ARG A 220 6.51 -18.16 25.85
N TYR A 221 7.16 -18.50 26.96
CA TYR A 221 7.18 -17.65 28.15
C TYR A 221 7.88 -16.30 27.94
N PHE A 222 9.04 -16.29 27.24
CA PHE A 222 9.85 -15.07 27.09
C PHE A 222 9.53 -14.26 25.82
N PHE A 223 8.98 -14.91 24.79
CA PHE A 223 8.85 -14.34 23.43
C PHE A 223 7.44 -14.41 22.85
N ASN A 224 6.45 -14.95 23.57
CA ASN A 224 5.08 -15.15 23.05
C ASN A 224 5.04 -15.96 21.73
N GLU A 225 6.00 -16.87 21.55
CA GLU A 225 6.02 -17.85 20.44
C GLU A 225 5.18 -19.11 20.73
#